data_AF-A0A7S7SPF7-F1
#
_entry.id   AF-A0A7S7SPF7-F1
#
_cell.length_a   1.000
_cell.length_b   1.000
_cell.length_c   1.000
_cell.angle_alpha   90.00
_cell.angle_beta   90.00
_cell.angle_gamma   90.00
#
_symmetry.space_group_name_H-M   'P 1'
#
loop_
_entity.id
_entity.type
_entity.pdbx_description
1 polymer ?
#
loop_
_entity_poly.entity_id
_entity_poly.type
_entity_poly.pdbx_seq_one_letter_code
_entity_poly.pdbx_strand_id
1 'polypeptide(L)'
;MDEQAHGKHMGMGWGKFAAMIVTSVVIMCFLMYQLVYSADHVFFAVNRLVASLVMGCVMTVVMLGFMWSMYKGTGTKIAVVVVAAIAAIALLAANRAQTFIDDLRFMKSMIPHHSIAINNARKASISDPRVRKLADGIIASQVKEIAEMKALIQDIEDKGERGDTPLPPRSTALTPEMAQQVRDAVR
;
A
#
# COMPACT_ATOMS: atom_id res chain seq x y z
N MET A 1 -37.57 45.06 -17.96
CA MET A 1 -37.69 44.69 -16.54
C MET A 1 -38.12 43.24 -16.50
N ASP A 2 -37.44 42.29 -15.89
CA ASP A 2 -36.13 42.16 -15.27
C ASP A 2 -36.13 40.68 -14.88
N GLU A 3 -35.16 39.88 -15.33
CA GLU A 3 -34.67 38.75 -14.53
C GLU A 3 -33.42 38.15 -15.17
N GLN A 4 -32.31 38.87 -15.01
CA GLN A 4 -30.98 38.27 -15.04
C GLN A 4 -30.84 37.35 -13.81
N ALA A 5 -31.22 36.08 -13.95
CA ALA A 5 -30.79 35.03 -13.05
C ALA A 5 -29.31 34.73 -13.33
N HIS A 6 -28.43 35.62 -12.85
CA HIS A 6 -26.99 35.39 -12.83
C HIS A 6 -26.71 34.17 -11.93
N GLY A 7 -26.44 33.03 -12.55
CA GLY A 7 -25.84 31.87 -11.92
C GLY A 7 -24.52 32.27 -11.27
N LYS A 8 -24.55 32.57 -9.98
CA LYS A 8 -23.37 32.91 -9.18
C LYS A 8 -22.50 31.65 -9.14
N HIS A 9 -21.49 31.58 -10.00
CA HIS A 9 -20.55 30.47 -10.06
C HIS A 9 -19.76 30.44 -8.74
N MET A 10 -20.27 29.67 -7.76
CA MET A 10 -19.67 29.55 -6.43
C MET A 10 -18.39 28.72 -6.55
N GLY A 11 -17.26 29.39 -6.77
CA GLY A 11 -15.94 28.74 -6.75
C GLY A 11 -15.74 27.93 -5.48
N MET A 12 -15.16 26.73 -5.62
CA MET A 12 -14.96 25.83 -4.47
C MET A 12 -13.82 26.37 -3.60
N GLY A 13 -14.05 26.47 -2.29
CA GLY A 13 -13.03 26.93 -1.35
C GLY A 13 -11.89 25.92 -1.19
N TRP A 14 -10.65 26.40 -1.10
CA TRP A 14 -9.46 25.58 -0.86
C TRP A 14 -9.55 24.67 0.37
N GLY A 15 -10.25 25.12 1.42
CA GLY A 15 -10.50 24.29 2.61
C GLY A 15 -11.36 23.05 2.33
N LYS A 16 -12.36 23.16 1.44
CA LYS A 16 -13.18 22.01 1.04
C LYS A 16 -12.37 21.00 0.23
N PHE A 17 -11.51 21.50 -0.66
CA PHE A 17 -10.60 20.66 -1.43
C PHE A 17 -9.63 19.90 -0.52
N ALA A 18 -8.96 20.59 0.41
CA ALA A 18 -8.06 19.95 1.37
C ALA A 18 -8.78 18.91 2.23
N ALA A 19 -9.98 19.23 2.76
CA ALA A 19 -10.78 18.30 3.53
C ALA A 19 -11.17 17.05 2.73
N MET A 20 -11.51 17.21 1.45
CA MET A 20 -11.85 16.09 0.56
C MET A 20 -10.65 15.16 0.35
N ILE A 21 -9.46 15.70 0.10
CA ILE A 21 -8.23 14.91 -0.08
C ILE A 21 -7.88 14.17 1.21
N VAL A 22 -7.84 14.85 2.36
CA VAL A 22 -7.51 14.23 3.65
C VAL A 22 -8.49 13.13 4.00
N THR A 23 -9.80 13.38 3.84
CA THR A 23 -10.83 12.37 4.08
C THR A 23 -10.64 11.15 3.18
N SER A 24 -10.33 11.37 1.90
CA SER A 24 -10.08 10.29 0.95
C SER A 24 -8.85 9.47 1.32
N VAL A 25 -7.74 10.11 1.71
CA VAL A 25 -6.53 9.42 2.17
C VAL A 25 -6.82 8.54 3.37
N VAL A 26 -7.55 9.06 4.37
CA VAL A 26 -7.92 8.31 5.57
C VAL A 26 -8.77 7.10 5.19
N ILE A 27 -9.85 7.29 4.43
CA ILE A 27 -10.72 6.19 3.98
C ILE A 27 -9.91 5.15 3.22
N MET A 28 -9.09 5.56 2.25
CA MET A 28 -8.28 4.64 1.45
C MET A 28 -7.28 3.87 2.31
N CYS A 29 -6.66 4.50 3.31
CA CYS A 29 -5.76 3.83 4.24
C CYS A 29 -6.43 2.65 4.96
N PHE A 30 -7.70 2.80 5.36
CA PHE A 30 -8.49 1.71 5.94
C PHE A 30 -8.91 0.67 4.89
N LEU A 31 -9.39 1.10 3.72
CA LEU A 31 -9.82 0.19 2.65
C LEU A 31 -8.70 -0.70 2.12
N MET A 32 -7.42 -0.30 2.27
CA MET A 32 -6.27 -1.16 1.96
C MET A 32 -6.23 -2.47 2.79
N TYR A 33 -7.01 -2.58 3.87
CA TYR A 33 -7.12 -3.80 4.68
C TYR A 33 -8.28 -4.73 4.25
N GLN A 34 -9.10 -4.34 3.28
CA GLN A 34 -10.33 -5.07 2.91
C GLN A 34 -10.13 -6.54 2.49
N LEU A 35 -8.92 -6.90 2.02
CA LEU A 35 -8.59 -8.26 1.58
C LEU A 35 -7.85 -9.09 2.63
N VAL A 36 -7.58 -8.54 3.82
CA VAL A 36 -6.95 -9.29 4.90
C VAL A 36 -7.91 -10.39 5.36
N TYR A 37 -7.46 -11.64 5.23
CA TYR A 37 -8.25 -12.84 5.55
C TYR A 37 -8.73 -12.92 7.02
N SER A 38 -7.91 -12.50 7.99
CA SER A 38 -8.23 -12.58 9.43
C SER A 38 -8.02 -11.24 10.14
N ALA A 39 -8.91 -10.88 11.08
CA ALA A 39 -8.76 -9.68 11.89
C ALA A 39 -7.46 -9.69 12.70
N ASP A 40 -7.00 -10.86 13.16
CA ASP A 40 -5.74 -11.05 13.89
C ASP A 40 -4.49 -10.78 13.04
N HIS A 41 -4.66 -10.52 11.74
CA HIS A 41 -3.59 -10.17 10.80
C HIS A 41 -3.59 -8.67 10.47
N VAL A 42 -4.47 -7.87 11.08
CA VAL A 42 -4.53 -6.42 10.89
C VAL A 42 -3.48 -5.75 11.78
N PHE A 43 -2.33 -5.46 11.19
CA PHE A 43 -1.25 -4.69 11.80
C PHE A 43 -1.09 -3.34 11.09
N PHE A 44 -0.71 -2.31 11.84
CA PHE A 44 -0.36 -1.01 11.26
C PHE A 44 0.88 -1.14 10.38
N ALA A 45 0.79 -0.67 9.13
CA ALA A 45 1.86 -0.80 8.15
C ALA A 45 2.26 0.59 7.61
N VAL A 46 3.51 0.98 7.89
CA VAL A 46 4.07 2.27 7.46
C VAL A 46 4.02 2.40 5.94
N ASN A 47 4.35 1.34 5.18
CA ASN A 47 4.28 1.36 3.72
C ASN A 47 2.85 1.64 3.21
N ARG A 48 1.80 1.14 3.89
CA ARG A 48 0.41 1.40 3.49
C ARG A 48 0.02 2.85 3.73
N LEU A 49 0.45 3.42 4.86
CA LEU A 49 0.28 4.84 5.13
C LEU A 49 1.01 5.70 4.09
N VAL A 50 2.27 5.39 3.77
CA VAL A 50 3.02 6.15 2.75
C VAL A 50 2.36 6.00 1.38
N ALA A 51 1.91 4.80 1.01
CA ALA A 51 1.19 4.58 -0.24
C ALA A 51 -0.13 5.37 -0.32
N SER A 52 -0.90 5.46 0.77
CA SER A 52 -2.12 6.27 0.80
C SER A 52 -1.85 7.77 0.66
N LEU A 53 -0.74 8.26 1.23
CA LEU A 53 -0.28 9.63 1.03
C LEU A 53 0.15 9.90 -0.42
N VAL A 54 0.90 8.98 -1.05
CA VAL A 54 1.25 9.07 -2.49
C VAL A 54 -0.02 9.18 -3.34
N MET A 55 -1.02 8.33 -3.08
CA MET A 55 -2.31 8.40 -3.77
C MET A 55 -3.01 9.74 -3.55
N GLY A 56 -3.01 10.27 -2.33
CA GLY A 56 -3.56 11.60 -2.01
C GLY A 56 -2.89 12.73 -2.79
N CYS A 57 -1.55 12.70 -2.91
CA CYS A 57 -0.79 13.65 -3.72
C CYS A 57 -1.13 13.55 -5.21
N VAL A 58 -1.21 12.33 -5.75
CA VAL A 58 -1.58 12.11 -7.17
C VAL A 58 -3.02 12.57 -7.43
N MET A 59 -3.96 12.22 -6.54
CA MET A 59 -5.35 12.67 -6.63
C MET A 59 -5.45 14.19 -6.60
N THR A 60 -4.64 14.86 -5.77
CA THR A 60 -4.57 16.32 -5.72
C THR A 60 -4.22 16.91 -7.09
N VAL A 61 -3.21 16.37 -7.76
CA VAL A 61 -2.80 16.82 -9.11
C VAL A 61 -3.90 16.56 -10.14
N VAL A 62 -4.44 15.34 -10.17
CA VAL A 62 -5.47 14.93 -11.14
C VAL A 62 -6.74 15.77 -10.98
N MET A 63 -7.28 15.83 -9.76
CA MET A 63 -8.53 16.54 -9.48
C MET A 63 -8.42 18.03 -9.77
N LEU A 64 -7.31 18.66 -9.36
CA LEU A 64 -7.10 20.08 -9.62
C LEU A 64 -6.92 20.36 -11.12
N GLY A 65 -6.34 19.43 -11.89
CA GLY A 65 -6.27 19.50 -13.34
C GLY A 65 -7.64 19.54 -14.01
N PHE A 66 -8.55 18.64 -13.63
CA PHE A 66 -9.91 18.61 -14.18
C PHE A 66 -10.78 19.77 -13.68
N MET A 67 -10.59 20.20 -12.43
CA MET A 67 -11.40 21.23 -11.79
C MET A 67 -10.74 22.63 -11.83
N TRP A 68 -9.84 22.87 -12.79
CA TRP A 68 -8.96 24.04 -12.81
C TRP A 68 -9.69 25.40 -12.74
N SER A 69 -10.84 25.52 -13.40
CA SER A 69 -11.65 26.75 -13.47
C SER A 69 -12.40 27.04 -12.16
N MET A 70 -12.61 26.02 -11.31
CA MET A 70 -13.40 26.15 -10.08
C MET A 70 -12.65 26.83 -8.93
N TYR A 71 -11.31 26.91 -9.01
CA TYR A 71 -10.45 27.44 -7.95
C TYR A 71 -9.79 28.76 -8.36
N LYS A 72 -9.85 29.74 -7.44
CA LYS A 72 -9.27 31.08 -7.63
C LYS A 72 -7.76 31.07 -7.36
N GLY A 73 -7.04 31.90 -8.13
CA GLY A 73 -5.61 32.14 -7.96
C GLY A 73 -4.74 31.17 -8.75
N THR A 74 -4.24 31.60 -9.92
CA THR A 74 -3.36 30.77 -10.77
C THR A 74 -2.06 30.39 -10.05
N GLY A 75 -1.47 31.31 -9.29
CA GLY A 75 -0.28 31.03 -8.48
C GLY A 75 -0.50 29.94 -7.43
N THR A 76 -1.63 29.99 -6.71
CA THR A 76 -1.98 28.98 -5.70
C THR A 76 -2.20 27.60 -6.33
N LYS A 77 -2.90 27.55 -7.48
CA LYS A 77 -3.11 26.29 -8.22
C LYS A 77 -1.79 25.65 -8.62
N ILE A 78 -0.90 26.43 -9.23
CA ILE A 78 0.42 25.95 -9.64
C ILE A 78 1.21 25.49 -8.41
N ALA A 79 1.22 26.27 -7.34
CA ALA A 79 1.92 25.90 -6.10
C ALA A 79 1.42 24.56 -5.54
N VAL A 80 0.10 24.35 -5.46
CA VAL A 80 -0.50 23.10 -4.98
C VAL A 80 -0.10 21.91 -5.86
N VAL A 81 -0.16 22.05 -7.20
CA VAL A 81 0.26 21.00 -8.12
C VAL A 81 1.74 20.66 -7.96
N VAL A 82 2.61 21.67 -7.93
CA VAL A 82 4.06 21.48 -7.81
C VAL A 82 4.41 20.81 -6.48
N VAL A 83 3.87 21.29 -5.36
CA VAL A 83 4.11 20.71 -4.04
C VAL A 83 3.59 19.27 -3.99
N ALA A 84 2.39 19.00 -4.50
CA ALA A 84 1.83 17.66 -4.52
C ALA A 84 2.66 16.70 -5.39
N ALA A 85 3.14 17.15 -6.56
CA ALA A 85 3.98 16.34 -7.45
C ALA A 85 5.34 16.01 -6.80
N ILE A 86 6.00 17.00 -6.19
CA ILE A 86 7.27 16.79 -5.48
C ILE A 86 7.06 15.84 -4.30
N ALA A 87 6.02 16.05 -3.50
CA ALA A 87 5.69 15.17 -2.38
C ALA A 87 5.40 13.74 -2.85
N ALA A 88 4.64 13.55 -3.94
CA ALA A 88 4.37 12.24 -4.51
C ALA A 88 5.65 11.51 -4.91
N ILE A 89 6.58 12.20 -5.60
CA ILE A 89 7.86 11.63 -6.03
C ILE A 89 8.72 11.26 -4.81
N ALA A 90 8.83 12.15 -3.83
CA ALA A 90 9.63 11.92 -2.63
C ALA A 90 9.08 10.75 -1.80
N LEU A 91 7.77 10.72 -1.55
CA LEU A 91 7.11 9.63 -0.82
C LEU A 91 7.21 8.31 -1.58
N LEU A 92 7.04 8.32 -2.91
CA LEU A 92 7.21 7.13 -3.74
C LEU A 92 8.64 6.60 -3.65
N ALA A 93 9.63 7.48 -3.75
CA ALA A 93 11.04 7.11 -3.65
C ALA A 93 11.35 6.50 -2.27
N ALA A 94 10.90 7.14 -1.18
CA ALA A 94 11.07 6.63 0.18
C ALA A 94 10.38 5.26 0.38
N ASN A 95 9.17 5.09 -0.16
CA ASN A 95 8.46 3.81 -0.07
C ASN A 95 9.16 2.72 -0.89
N ARG A 96 9.68 3.04 -2.09
CA ARG A 96 10.44 2.09 -2.91
C ARG A 96 11.79 1.71 -2.28
N ALA A 97 12.43 2.65 -1.61
CA ALA A 97 13.70 2.44 -0.91
C ALA A 97 13.54 1.77 0.46
N GLN A 98 12.30 1.55 0.93
CA GLN A 98 12.00 0.98 2.25
C GLN A 98 12.68 1.77 3.40
N THR A 99 12.82 3.09 3.25
CA THR A 99 13.64 3.95 4.13
C THR A 99 13.27 3.89 5.62
N PHE A 100 12.01 3.60 5.93
CA PHE A 100 11.48 3.63 7.31
C PHE A 100 11.09 2.25 7.83
N ILE A 101 11.65 1.19 7.27
CA ILE A 101 11.26 -0.20 7.53
C ILE A 101 12.40 -0.92 8.25
N ASP A 102 12.21 -1.13 9.54
CA ASP A 102 13.02 -1.98 10.42
C ASP A 102 12.43 -3.40 10.52
N ASP A 103 13.04 -4.27 11.32
CA ASP A 103 12.63 -5.68 11.46
C ASP A 103 11.16 -5.81 11.93
N LEU A 104 10.76 -5.03 12.94
CA LEU A 104 9.40 -5.08 13.46
C LEU A 104 8.38 -4.54 12.45
N ARG A 105 8.68 -3.42 11.78
CA ARG A 105 7.81 -2.83 10.75
C ARG A 105 7.72 -3.72 9.52
N PHE A 106 8.81 -4.38 9.14
CA PHE A 106 8.83 -5.38 8.09
C PHE A 106 7.81 -6.47 8.41
N MET A 107 7.94 -7.14 9.56
CA MET A 107 7.05 -8.23 9.95
C MET A 107 5.59 -7.76 10.12
N LYS A 108 5.35 -6.62 10.78
CA LYS A 108 4.00 -6.04 10.94
C LYS A 108 3.37 -5.66 9.59
N SER A 109 4.16 -5.28 8.58
CA SER A 109 3.66 -5.01 7.23
C SER A 109 3.44 -6.29 6.40
N MET A 110 4.23 -7.33 6.64
CA MET A 110 4.18 -8.59 5.90
C MET A 110 3.05 -9.51 6.36
N ILE A 111 2.69 -9.52 7.65
CA ILE A 111 1.53 -10.28 8.13
C ILE A 111 0.24 -9.99 7.33
N PRO A 112 -0.22 -8.71 7.19
CA PRO A 112 -1.40 -8.42 6.39
C PRO A 112 -1.17 -8.63 4.89
N HIS A 113 0.06 -8.52 4.37
CA HIS A 113 0.38 -8.84 2.98
C HIS A 113 0.17 -10.34 2.69
N HIS A 114 0.75 -11.20 3.53
CA HIS A 114 0.59 -12.65 3.46
C HIS A 114 -0.87 -13.07 3.62
N SER A 115 -1.59 -12.39 4.52
CA SER A 115 -3.00 -12.64 4.72
C SER A 115 -3.87 -12.38 3.48
N ILE A 116 -3.47 -11.46 2.59
CA ILE A 116 -4.15 -11.21 1.31
C ILE A 116 -3.89 -12.37 0.34
N ALA A 117 -2.65 -12.88 0.28
CA ALA A 117 -2.33 -14.04 -0.55
C ALA A 117 -3.17 -15.27 -0.15
N ILE A 118 -3.33 -15.51 1.16
CA ILE A 118 -4.21 -16.57 1.70
C ILE A 118 -5.66 -16.33 1.28
N ASN A 119 -6.19 -15.10 1.41
CA ASN A 119 -7.56 -14.78 1.00
C ASN A 119 -7.79 -15.15 -0.48
N ASN A 120 -6.87 -14.76 -1.35
CA ASN A 120 -6.99 -14.98 -2.79
C ASN A 120 -6.86 -16.47 -3.15
N ALA A 121 -5.87 -17.18 -2.60
CA ALA A 121 -5.65 -18.60 -2.85
C ALA A 121 -6.82 -19.49 -2.39
N ARG A 122 -7.48 -19.12 -1.27
CA ARG A 122 -8.63 -19.84 -0.73
C ARG A 122 -9.93 -19.61 -1.51
N LYS A 123 -10.11 -18.42 -2.09
CA LYS A 123 -11.40 -18.01 -2.70
C LYS A 123 -11.42 -18.07 -4.22
N ALA A 124 -10.26 -18.11 -4.88
CA ALA A 124 -10.21 -18.18 -6.33
C ALA A 124 -10.80 -19.50 -6.86
N SER A 125 -11.60 -19.40 -7.93
CA SER A 125 -12.10 -20.55 -8.67
C SER A 125 -10.99 -21.09 -9.58
N ILE A 126 -10.25 -22.09 -9.10
CA ILE A 126 -9.11 -22.70 -9.78
C ILE A 126 -9.48 -24.14 -10.13
N SER A 127 -9.45 -24.46 -11.43
CA SER A 127 -9.81 -25.78 -11.96
C SER A 127 -8.61 -26.65 -12.32
N ASP A 128 -7.48 -26.07 -12.74
CA ASP A 128 -6.26 -26.83 -13.05
C ASP A 128 -5.65 -27.39 -11.73
N PRO A 129 -5.51 -28.72 -11.57
CA PRO A 129 -4.96 -29.32 -10.35
C PRO A 129 -3.55 -28.84 -9.99
N ARG A 130 -2.72 -28.49 -10.98
CA ARG A 130 -1.37 -27.97 -10.75
C ARG A 130 -1.41 -26.59 -10.11
N VAL A 131 -2.33 -25.74 -10.59
CA VAL A 131 -2.55 -24.41 -10.03
C VAL A 131 -3.19 -24.49 -8.64
N ARG A 132 -4.08 -25.46 -8.39
CA ARG A 132 -4.61 -25.73 -7.05
C ARG A 132 -3.49 -26.14 -6.08
N LYS A 133 -2.64 -27.08 -6.48
CA LYS A 133 -1.48 -27.50 -5.69
C LYS A 133 -0.54 -26.32 -5.36
N LEU A 134 -0.31 -25.43 -6.33
CA LEU A 134 0.45 -24.19 -6.10
C LEU A 134 -0.25 -23.28 -5.07
N ALA A 135 -1.55 -23.04 -5.22
CA ALA A 135 -2.33 -22.21 -4.32
C ALA A 135 -2.34 -22.75 -2.88
N ASP A 136 -2.48 -24.07 -2.72
CA ASP A 136 -2.45 -24.72 -1.41
C ASP A 136 -1.04 -24.66 -0.78
N GLY A 137 0.00 -24.76 -1.61
CA GLY A 137 1.39 -24.50 -1.19
C GLY A 137 1.61 -23.07 -0.70
N ILE A 138 1.05 -22.08 -1.40
CA ILE A 138 1.06 -20.67 -0.96
C ILE A 138 0.35 -20.53 0.38
N ILE A 139 -0.83 -21.15 0.57
CA ILE A 139 -1.53 -21.08 1.86
C ILE A 139 -0.66 -21.65 2.98
N ALA A 140 -0.09 -22.84 2.77
CA ALA A 140 0.73 -23.51 3.78
C ALA A 140 1.96 -22.69 4.18
N SER A 141 2.71 -22.14 3.21
CA SER A 141 3.89 -21.33 3.49
C SER A 141 3.51 -20.03 4.20
N GLN A 142 2.50 -19.32 3.70
CA GLN A 142 2.13 -18.01 4.22
C GLN A 142 1.53 -18.10 5.64
N VAL A 143 0.78 -19.16 5.97
CA VAL A 143 0.30 -19.41 7.34
C VAL A 143 1.46 -19.65 8.30
N LYS A 144 2.43 -20.48 7.88
CA LYS A 144 3.63 -20.76 8.68
C LYS A 144 4.43 -19.48 8.92
N GLU A 145 4.70 -18.70 7.87
CA GLU A 145 5.46 -17.45 7.95
C GLU A 145 4.75 -16.39 8.82
N ILE A 146 3.41 -16.32 8.80
CA ILE A 146 2.66 -15.45 9.72
C ILE A 146 2.89 -15.86 11.18
N ALA A 147 2.87 -17.16 11.49
CA ALA A 147 3.12 -17.65 12.84
C ALA A 147 4.56 -17.35 13.29
N GLU A 148 5.55 -17.56 12.41
CA GLU A 148 6.95 -17.22 12.67
C GLU A 148 7.13 -15.72 12.92
N MET A 149 6.55 -14.86 12.08
CA MET A 149 6.61 -13.40 12.26
C MET A 149 5.98 -12.96 13.58
N LYS A 150 4.81 -13.50 13.94
CA LYS A 150 4.17 -13.18 15.24
C LYS A 150 5.06 -13.58 16.43
N ALA A 151 5.66 -14.77 16.37
CA ALA A 151 6.57 -15.23 17.41
C ALA A 151 7.85 -14.39 17.50
N LEU A 152 8.43 -13.99 16.36
CA LEU A 152 9.62 -13.14 16.31
C LEU A 152 9.34 -11.71 16.79
N ILE A 153 8.19 -11.12 16.43
CA ILE A 153 7.77 -9.82 16.97
C ILE A 153 7.74 -9.88 18.49
N GLN A 154 7.12 -10.92 19.06
CA GLN A 154 7.06 -11.09 20.51
C GLN A 154 8.45 -11.28 21.13
N ASP A 155 9.30 -12.15 20.57
CA ASP A 155 10.67 -12.37 21.09
C ASP A 155 11.50 -11.08 21.10
N ILE A 156 11.40 -10.27 20.04
CA ILE A 156 12.14 -9.00 19.92
C ILE A 156 11.56 -7.93 20.86
N GLU A 157 10.24 -7.84 21.00
CA GLU A 157 9.62 -6.89 21.93
C GLU A 157 9.96 -7.24 23.39
N ASP A 158 10.08 -8.53 23.73
CA ASP A 158 10.38 -8.99 25.09
C ASP A 158 11.90 -8.96 25.41
N LYS A 159 12.76 -9.28 24.44
CA LYS A 159 14.20 -9.55 24.67
C LYS A 159 15.15 -8.62 23.91
N GLY A 160 14.64 -7.80 23.00
CA GLY A 160 15.42 -6.96 22.10
C GLY A 160 15.91 -7.69 20.85
N GLU A 161 16.44 -6.90 19.90
CA GLU A 161 16.99 -7.39 18.64
C GLU A 161 18.31 -8.15 18.85
N ARG A 162 18.58 -9.12 17.98
CA ARG A 162 19.84 -9.89 17.97
C ARG A 162 20.79 -9.33 16.92
N GLY A 163 21.39 -8.18 17.25
CA GLY A 163 22.30 -7.45 16.37
C GLY A 163 21.77 -6.06 16.04
N ASP A 164 22.67 -5.17 15.62
CA ASP A 164 22.40 -3.76 15.34
C ASP A 164 22.85 -3.33 13.93
N THR A 165 23.40 -4.27 13.15
CA THR A 165 23.89 -4.03 11.79
C THR A 165 22.95 -4.66 10.75
N PRO A 166 22.49 -3.91 9.73
CA PRO A 166 21.71 -4.46 8.63
C PRO A 166 22.44 -5.58 7.89
N LEU A 167 21.74 -6.70 7.65
CA LEU A 167 22.27 -7.84 6.91
C LEU A 167 21.91 -7.75 5.42
N PRO A 168 22.81 -8.16 4.50
CA PRO A 168 22.53 -8.09 3.07
C PRO A 168 21.47 -9.12 2.65
N PRO A 169 20.57 -8.77 1.70
CA PRO A 169 19.58 -9.72 1.19
C PRO A 169 20.23 -10.77 0.28
N ARG A 170 19.55 -11.91 0.12
CA ARG A 170 19.91 -12.91 -0.91
C ARG A 170 19.63 -12.39 -2.33
N SER A 171 20.29 -12.99 -3.33
CA SER A 171 20.02 -12.73 -4.76
C SER A 171 18.62 -13.20 -5.19
N THR A 172 18.02 -12.46 -6.12
CA THR A 172 16.75 -12.81 -6.78
C THR A 172 16.91 -13.81 -7.93
N ALA A 173 18.14 -14.14 -8.31
CA ALA A 173 18.41 -15.12 -9.36
C ALA A 173 17.85 -16.50 -8.98
N LEU A 174 17.16 -17.14 -9.93
CA LEU A 174 16.76 -18.54 -9.83
C LEU A 174 18.02 -19.39 -9.82
N THR A 175 18.22 -20.16 -8.75
CA THR A 175 19.30 -21.15 -8.74
C THR A 175 18.94 -22.32 -9.67
N PRO A 176 19.92 -23.10 -10.16
CA PRO A 176 19.65 -24.30 -10.95
C PRO A 176 18.67 -25.26 -10.28
N GLU A 177 18.75 -25.40 -8.95
CA GLU A 177 17.84 -26.24 -8.15
C GLU A 177 16.41 -25.68 -8.15
N MET A 178 16.24 -24.37 -7.93
CA MET A 178 14.92 -23.72 -8.01
C MET A 178 14.32 -23.85 -9.41
N ALA A 179 15.13 -23.68 -10.46
CA ALA A 179 14.67 -23.85 -11.84
C ALA A 179 14.21 -25.28 -12.12
N GLN A 180 14.87 -26.29 -11.53
CA GLN A 180 14.45 -27.68 -11.62
C GLN A 180 13.12 -27.91 -10.87
N GLN A 181 12.98 -27.38 -9.66
CA GLN A 181 11.72 -27.45 -8.90
C GLN A 181 10.55 -26.84 -9.66
N VAL A 182 10.75 -25.70 -10.35
CA VAL A 182 9.73 -25.08 -11.20
C VAL A 182 9.35 -26.00 -12.37
N ARG A 183 10.32 -26.62 -13.05
CA ARG A 183 10.04 -27.58 -14.13
C ARG A 183 9.22 -28.76 -13.64
N ASP A 184 9.56 -29.30 -12.48
CA ASP A 184 8.86 -30.46 -11.91
C ASP A 184 7.48 -30.10 -11.35
N ALA A 185 7.24 -28.84 -10.95
CA ALA A 185 5.93 -28.37 -10.51
C ALA A 185 4.90 -28.23 -11.65
N VAL A 186 5.36 -28.11 -12.90
CA VAL A 186 4.49 -27.89 -14.08
C VAL A 186 4.19 -29.18 -14.86
N ARG A 187 4.97 -30.24 -14.60
CA ARG A 187 4.76 -31.60 -15.13
C ARG A 187 3.54 -32.25 -14.49
#